data_AF-A0A3A3ZGB7-F1
#
_entry.id   AF-A0A3A3ZGB7-F1
#
_cell.length_a   1.000
_cell.length_b   1.000
_cell.length_c   1.000
_cell.angle_alpha   90.00
_cell.angle_beta   90.00
_cell.angle_gamma   90.00
#
_symmetry.space_group_name_H-M   'P 1'
#
loop_
_entity.id
_entity.type
_entity.pdbx_description
1 polymer ?
#
loop_
_entity_poly.entity_id
_entity_poly.type
_entity_poly.pdbx_seq_one_letter_code
_entity_poly.pdbx_strand_id
1 'polypeptide(L)'
;MSWRRQREAYAQGRALRVVNWHATPRAVEGVLRAELAGLLRDHVPATLEDLDAFHDTGRWPSQAPRVLVALYDGYRDNVEVAVPVCEELGVTAWFFPPTGFLDAAPEDQRAFAAAYDVDLVPEHEGADRIAMTWDELARVGERHVVAAHTARHSTGLDLVTREDVEREVLGPCRAIERAVGRAPAAFAFYSGTPYDPSSVAGRALLEAGVRYAVTATTWERIR
;
A
#
# COMPACT_ATOMS: atom_id res chain seq x y z
N MET A 1 21.48 -10.45 -8.68
CA MET A 1 21.89 -9.09 -9.11
C MET A 1 23.23 -8.76 -8.43
N SER A 2 24.24 -8.26 -9.14
CA SER A 2 25.57 -7.99 -8.53
C SER A 2 25.54 -6.74 -7.66
N TRP A 3 26.12 -6.79 -6.45
CA TRP A 3 26.31 -5.67 -5.51
C TRP A 3 26.83 -4.39 -6.17
N ARG A 4 27.74 -4.52 -7.16
CA ARG A 4 28.25 -3.35 -7.91
C ARG A 4 27.15 -2.61 -8.67
N ARG A 5 26.21 -3.34 -9.30
CA ARG A 5 25.09 -2.72 -10.04
C ARG A 5 24.12 -2.02 -9.10
N GLN A 6 23.86 -2.56 -7.91
CA GLN A 6 23.01 -1.91 -6.91
C GLN A 6 23.64 -0.61 -6.39
N ARG A 7 24.93 -0.64 -6.05
CA ARG A 7 25.67 0.57 -5.65
C ARG A 7 25.70 1.63 -6.73
N GLU A 8 25.94 1.22 -7.98
CA GLU A 8 25.97 2.13 -9.12
C GLU A 8 24.59 2.75 -9.38
N ALA A 9 23.52 1.94 -9.34
CA ALA A 9 22.15 2.45 -9.43
C ALA A 9 21.84 3.46 -8.31
N TYR A 10 22.21 3.15 -7.07
CA TYR A 10 22.01 4.04 -5.93
C TYR A 10 22.80 5.35 -6.08
N ALA A 11 24.08 5.27 -6.46
CA ALA A 11 24.93 6.44 -6.70
C ALA A 11 24.45 7.32 -7.88
N GLN A 12 23.76 6.72 -8.85
CA GLN A 12 23.16 7.41 -9.99
C GLN A 12 21.73 7.91 -9.71
N GLY A 13 21.25 7.85 -8.45
CA GLY A 13 19.90 8.27 -8.08
C GLY A 13 18.79 7.36 -8.61
N ARG A 14 19.13 6.18 -9.16
CA ARG A 14 18.20 5.16 -9.68
C ARG A 14 17.68 4.27 -8.54
N ALA A 15 17.30 4.91 -7.45
CA ALA A 15 16.73 4.26 -6.28
C ALA A 15 15.30 4.77 -6.06
N LEU A 16 14.44 3.86 -5.62
CA LEU A 16 13.15 4.18 -5.02
C LEU A 16 13.30 3.99 -3.52
N ARG A 17 13.04 5.04 -2.75
CA ARG A 17 12.86 4.94 -1.31
C ARG A 17 11.39 4.72 -1.02
N VAL A 18 11.06 3.64 -0.33
CA VAL A 18 9.69 3.39 0.14
C VAL A 18 9.69 3.65 1.64
N VAL A 19 8.71 4.43 2.11
CA VAL A 19 8.47 4.65 3.54
C VAL A 19 7.09 4.11 3.90
N ASN A 20 7.06 3.22 4.88
CA ASN A 20 5.86 2.49 5.27
C ASN A 20 5.31 3.08 6.57
N TRP A 21 4.05 3.49 6.52
CA TRP A 21 3.24 3.89 7.66
C TRP A 21 2.08 2.91 7.81
N HIS A 22 1.60 2.72 9.03
CA HIS A 22 0.42 1.90 9.32
C HIS A 22 -0.67 2.83 9.83
N ALA A 23 -0.82 2.98 11.15
CA ALA A 23 -1.70 3.98 11.75
C ALA A 23 -1.03 5.36 11.82
N THR A 24 -1.83 6.41 11.65
CA THR A 24 -1.38 7.81 11.79
C THR A 24 -2.26 8.58 12.78
N PRO A 25 -2.30 8.19 14.06
CA PRO A 25 -3.11 8.88 15.06
C PRO A 25 -2.75 10.37 15.14
N ARG A 26 -3.69 11.21 15.58
CA ARG A 26 -3.49 12.67 15.62
C ARG A 26 -2.22 13.09 16.37
N ALA A 27 -1.83 12.34 17.39
CA ALA A 27 -0.61 12.58 18.17
C ALA A 27 0.68 12.57 17.33
N VAL A 28 0.73 11.81 16.22
CA VAL A 28 1.90 11.72 15.35
C VAL A 28 1.84 12.63 14.11
N GLU A 29 0.79 13.44 13.94
CA GLU A 29 0.64 14.32 12.77
C GLU A 29 1.88 15.20 12.53
N GLY A 30 2.39 15.82 13.60
CA GLY A 30 3.58 16.67 13.52
C GLY A 30 4.84 15.90 13.11
N VAL A 31 4.97 14.65 13.56
CA VAL A 31 6.08 13.76 13.21
C VAL A 31 5.98 13.36 11.75
N LEU A 32 4.82 12.86 11.31
CA LEU A 32 4.55 12.51 9.92
C LEU A 32 4.90 13.67 8.98
N ARG A 33 4.39 14.88 9.28
CA ARG A 33 4.65 16.09 8.50
C ARG A 33 6.14 16.42 8.44
N ALA A 34 6.84 16.39 9.57
CA ALA A 34 8.26 16.70 9.64
C ALA A 34 9.12 15.68 8.88
N GLU A 35 8.79 14.39 8.98
CA GLU A 35 9.50 13.32 8.27
C GLU A 35 9.31 13.40 6.76
N LEU A 36 8.06 13.56 6.30
CA LEU A 36 7.77 13.70 4.87
C LEU A 36 8.41 14.97 4.30
N ALA A 37 8.24 16.12 4.95
CA ALA A 37 8.90 17.36 4.52
C ALA A 37 10.44 17.21 4.49
N GLY A 38 11.00 16.45 5.43
CA GLY A 38 12.42 16.14 5.46
C GLY A 38 12.90 15.31 4.27
N LEU A 39 12.14 14.30 3.88
CA LEU A 39 12.43 13.45 2.71
C LEU A 39 12.35 14.25 1.40
N LEU A 40 11.35 15.12 1.29
CA LEU A 40 11.07 15.91 0.09
C LEU A 40 12.11 16.99 -0.22
N ARG A 41 13.05 17.26 0.71
CA ARG A 41 14.21 18.13 0.40
C ARG A 41 15.09 17.56 -0.69
N ASP A 42 15.25 16.23 -0.72
CA ASP A 42 16.20 15.54 -1.58
C ASP A 42 15.54 14.48 -2.48
N HIS A 43 14.24 14.23 -2.32
CA HIS A 43 13.48 13.23 -3.07
C HIS A 43 12.26 13.84 -3.75
N VAL A 44 11.86 13.26 -4.87
CA VAL A 44 10.61 13.60 -5.56
C VAL A 44 9.60 12.46 -5.34
N PRO A 45 8.33 12.75 -5.01
CA PRO A 45 7.30 11.72 -4.92
C PRO A 45 7.21 10.87 -6.21
N ALA A 46 7.10 9.56 -6.04
CA ALA A 46 6.90 8.63 -7.14
C ALA A 46 5.41 8.53 -7.49
N THR A 47 5.08 8.74 -8.75
CA THR A 47 3.77 8.39 -9.30
C THR A 47 3.78 6.98 -9.87
N LEU A 48 2.61 6.40 -10.11
CA LEU A 48 2.50 5.12 -10.82
C LEU A 48 3.13 5.19 -12.22
N GLU A 49 2.99 6.33 -12.90
CA GLU A 49 3.60 6.58 -14.22
C GLU A 49 5.13 6.60 -14.14
N ASP A 50 5.71 7.22 -13.11
CA ASP A 50 7.16 7.18 -12.89
C ASP A 50 7.65 5.73 -12.73
N LEU A 51 6.93 4.89 -11.98
CA LEU A 51 7.28 3.49 -11.76
C LEU A 51 7.18 2.65 -13.04
N ASP A 52 6.14 2.89 -13.85
CA ASP A 52 5.96 2.23 -15.14
C ASP A 52 7.11 2.61 -16.09
N ALA A 53 7.38 3.91 -16.24
CA ALA A 53 8.45 4.42 -17.08
C ALA A 53 9.84 3.94 -16.62
N PHE A 54 10.10 3.91 -15.32
CA PHE A 54 11.37 3.41 -14.79
C PHE A 54 11.56 1.94 -15.06
N HIS A 55 10.50 1.14 -14.95
CA HIS A 55 10.59 -0.29 -15.27
C HIS A 55 10.89 -0.51 -16.76
N ASP A 56 10.21 0.21 -17.64
CA ASP A 56 10.34 0.05 -19.09
C ASP A 56 11.69 0.58 -19.63
N THR A 57 12.24 1.64 -19.02
CA THR A 57 13.41 2.36 -19.56
C THR A 57 14.67 2.25 -18.70
N GLY A 58 14.54 1.83 -17.44
CA GLY A 58 15.62 1.85 -16.44
C GLY A 58 16.04 3.25 -16.00
N ARG A 59 15.21 4.28 -16.24
CA ARG A 59 15.53 5.70 -15.99
C ARG A 59 14.35 6.41 -15.32
N TRP A 60 14.65 7.22 -14.31
CA TRP A 60 13.68 8.19 -13.78
C TRP A 60 13.56 9.38 -14.74
N PRO A 61 12.41 10.09 -14.74
CA PRO A 61 12.26 11.32 -15.52
C PRO A 61 13.23 12.45 -15.12
N SER A 62 13.79 12.37 -13.91
CA SER A 62 14.74 13.33 -13.35
C SER A 62 15.89 12.60 -12.66
N GLN A 63 17.00 13.31 -12.39
CA GLN A 63 18.12 12.74 -11.62
C GLN A 63 17.84 12.63 -10.12
N ALA A 64 16.83 13.34 -9.61
CA ALA A 64 16.43 13.25 -8.22
C ALA A 64 15.87 11.85 -7.89
N PRO A 65 16.31 11.23 -6.78
CA PRO A 65 15.78 9.94 -6.33
C PRO A 65 14.29 10.05 -6.01
N ARG A 66 13.58 8.92 -6.11
CA ARG A 66 12.14 8.88 -5.89
C ARG A 66 11.78 8.37 -4.51
N VAL A 67 10.69 8.91 -3.95
CA VAL A 67 10.12 8.44 -2.67
C VAL A 67 8.66 8.03 -2.86
N LEU A 68 8.26 6.92 -2.26
CA LEU A 68 6.88 6.44 -2.21
C LEU A 68 6.45 6.33 -0.75
N VAL A 69 5.32 6.94 -0.42
CA VAL A 69 4.72 6.89 0.92
C VAL A 69 3.59 5.86 0.88
N ALA A 70 3.80 4.72 1.53
CA ALA A 70 2.85 3.63 1.62
C ALA A 70 2.16 3.62 2.99
N LEU A 71 0.83 3.57 3.00
CA LEU A 71 0.00 3.45 4.19
C LEU A 71 -0.75 2.12 4.18
N TYR A 72 -0.48 1.29 5.17
CA TYR A 72 -1.06 -0.05 5.29
C TYR A 72 -2.30 -0.06 6.17
N ASP A 73 -3.00 -1.20 6.16
CA ASP A 73 -4.09 -1.60 7.04
C ASP A 73 -5.38 -0.79 6.99
N GLY A 74 -5.44 0.33 6.26
CA GLY A 74 -6.71 1.01 6.00
C GLY A 74 -7.33 1.68 7.24
N TYR A 75 -6.52 2.16 8.19
CA TYR A 75 -7.02 2.94 9.33
C TYR A 75 -7.73 4.23 8.88
N ARG A 76 -8.76 4.62 9.64
CA ARG A 76 -9.48 5.89 9.50
C ARG A 76 -8.56 7.09 9.70
N ASP A 77 -7.63 6.99 10.64
CA ASP A 77 -6.69 8.08 10.93
C ASP A 77 -5.78 8.41 9.72
N ASN A 78 -5.50 7.45 8.84
CA ASN A 78 -4.83 7.70 7.56
C ASN A 78 -5.61 8.67 6.67
N VAL A 79 -6.95 8.66 6.74
CA VAL A 79 -7.80 9.63 6.04
C VAL A 79 -7.82 10.98 6.76
N GLU A 80 -7.90 10.96 8.09
CA GLU A 80 -8.08 12.19 8.88
C GLU A 80 -6.78 12.98 9.13
N VAL A 81 -5.64 12.31 9.00
CA VAL A 81 -4.31 12.85 9.33
C VAL A 81 -3.38 12.74 8.13
N ALA A 82 -3.14 11.53 7.61
CA ALA A 82 -2.12 11.35 6.58
C ALA A 82 -2.50 11.96 5.23
N VAL A 83 -3.76 11.83 4.79
CA VAL A 83 -4.25 12.45 3.55
C VAL A 83 -4.02 13.98 3.57
N PRO A 84 -4.52 14.76 4.55
CA PRO A 84 -4.27 16.20 4.60
C PRO A 84 -2.78 16.58 4.56
N VAL A 85 -1.94 15.86 5.31
CA VAL A 85 -0.48 16.11 5.32
C VAL A 85 0.13 15.83 3.94
N CYS A 86 -0.22 14.70 3.31
CA CYS A 86 0.29 14.35 2.00
C CYS A 86 -0.16 15.37 0.95
N GLU A 87 -1.42 15.79 0.97
CA GLU A 87 -1.95 16.78 0.03
C GLU A 87 -1.28 18.16 0.19
N GLU A 88 -1.06 18.62 1.41
CA GLU A 88 -0.35 19.88 1.68
C GLU A 88 1.09 19.84 1.13
N LEU A 89 1.75 18.69 1.25
CA LEU A 89 3.12 18.48 0.79
C LEU A 89 3.23 18.09 -0.70
N GLY A 90 2.10 17.96 -1.41
CA GLY A 90 2.09 17.55 -2.81
C GLY A 90 2.49 16.08 -3.04
N VAL A 91 2.30 15.21 -2.05
CA VAL A 91 2.63 13.79 -2.09
C VAL A 91 1.43 12.96 -2.54
N THR A 92 1.62 12.15 -3.58
CA THR A 92 0.70 11.06 -3.90
C THR A 92 1.05 9.84 -3.04
N ALA A 93 0.31 9.61 -1.97
CA ALA A 93 0.44 8.43 -1.14
C ALA A 93 -0.24 7.18 -1.74
N TRP A 94 0.14 6.01 -1.24
CA TRP A 94 -0.34 4.69 -1.67
C TRP A 94 -0.97 3.94 -0.51
N PHE A 95 -2.22 3.54 -0.64
CA PHE A 95 -3.01 2.91 0.42
C PHE A 95 -3.20 1.42 0.15
N PHE A 96 -2.98 0.60 1.18
CA PHE A 96 -3.05 -0.86 1.13
C PHE A 96 -4.05 -1.38 2.19
N PRO A 97 -5.38 -1.18 2.00
CA PRO A 97 -6.37 -1.64 2.96
C PRO A 97 -6.71 -3.14 2.82
N PRO A 98 -6.74 -3.90 3.92
CA PRO A 98 -7.44 -5.18 3.99
C PRO A 98 -8.94 -4.93 3.84
N THR A 99 -9.57 -5.41 2.77
CA THR A 99 -10.96 -5.01 2.46
C THR A 99 -11.96 -5.51 3.50
N GLY A 100 -11.67 -6.63 4.16
CA GLY A 100 -12.50 -7.14 5.25
C GLY A 100 -12.52 -6.23 6.47
N PHE A 101 -11.49 -5.42 6.69
CA PHE A 101 -11.47 -4.46 7.80
C PHE A 101 -12.39 -3.26 7.53
N LEU A 102 -12.48 -2.84 6.28
CA LEU A 102 -13.41 -1.80 5.81
C LEU A 102 -14.86 -2.31 5.81
N ASP A 103 -15.07 -3.60 5.57
CA ASP A 103 -16.39 -4.25 5.60
C ASP A 103 -16.91 -4.48 7.03
N ALA A 104 -16.01 -4.63 8.01
CA ALA A 104 -16.38 -4.88 9.40
C ALA A 104 -17.15 -3.69 9.99
N ALA A 105 -18.30 -3.98 10.62
CA ALA A 105 -19.05 -2.98 11.38
C ALA A 105 -18.17 -2.42 12.51
N PRO A 106 -18.34 -1.14 12.91
CA PRO A 106 -17.46 -0.51 13.89
C PRO A 106 -17.30 -1.30 15.21
N GLU A 107 -18.37 -1.94 15.67
CA GLU A 107 -18.38 -2.83 16.84
C GLU A 107 -17.54 -4.10 16.68
N ASP A 108 -17.37 -4.59 15.45
CA ASP A 108 -16.61 -5.83 15.12
C ASP A 108 -15.15 -5.56 14.75
N GLN A 109 -14.78 -4.30 14.50
CA GLN A 109 -13.43 -3.95 14.02
C GLN A 109 -12.31 -4.36 14.98
N ARG A 110 -12.54 -4.31 16.29
CA ARG A 110 -11.57 -4.79 17.27
C ARG A 110 -11.39 -6.31 17.24
N ALA A 111 -12.48 -7.04 17.04
CA ALA A 111 -12.43 -8.48 16.89
C ALA A 111 -11.76 -8.88 15.57
N PHE A 112 -12.04 -8.16 14.48
CA PHE A 112 -11.34 -8.33 13.21
C PHE A 112 -9.83 -8.12 13.38
N ALA A 113 -9.44 -6.99 13.99
CA ALA A 113 -8.04 -6.65 14.16
C ALA A 113 -7.27 -7.71 14.97
N ALA A 114 -7.88 -8.20 16.06
CA ALA A 114 -7.31 -9.27 16.86
C ALA A 114 -7.25 -10.63 16.13
N ALA A 115 -8.21 -10.92 15.24
CA ALA A 115 -8.28 -12.18 14.52
C ALA A 115 -7.31 -12.25 13.33
N TYR A 116 -6.92 -11.10 12.79
CA TYR A 116 -6.18 -10.98 11.53
C TYR A 116 -4.92 -10.11 11.67
N ASP A 117 -4.37 -10.01 12.89
CA ASP A 117 -3.11 -9.32 13.19
C ASP A 117 -3.02 -7.90 12.60
N VAL A 118 -4.08 -7.11 12.78
CA VAL A 118 -4.06 -5.67 12.44
C VAL A 118 -3.74 -4.90 13.73
N ASP A 119 -2.60 -4.22 13.75
CA ASP A 119 -2.06 -3.59 14.97
C ASP A 119 -2.83 -2.31 15.35
N LEU A 120 -3.45 -2.31 16.54
CA LEU A 120 -4.12 -1.13 17.08
C LEU A 120 -3.17 -0.29 17.94
N VAL A 121 -3.26 1.03 17.83
CA VAL A 121 -2.53 1.98 18.69
C VAL A 121 -3.41 2.47 19.86
N PRO A 122 -2.83 3.02 20.94
CA PRO A 122 -3.62 3.46 22.11
C PRO A 122 -4.76 4.43 21.77
N GLU A 123 -4.60 5.31 20.78
CA GLU A 123 -5.66 6.23 20.35
C GLU A 123 -6.85 5.54 19.66
N HIS A 124 -6.71 4.28 19.25
CA HIS A 124 -7.83 3.46 18.78
C HIS A 124 -8.66 2.93 19.97
N GLU A 125 -8.12 2.94 21.19
CA GLU A 125 -8.88 2.64 22.40
C GLU A 125 -9.90 3.76 22.64
N GLY A 126 -11.19 3.41 22.62
CA GLY A 126 -12.29 4.38 22.77
C GLY A 126 -12.74 5.05 21.47
N ALA A 127 -12.11 4.79 20.32
CA ALA A 127 -12.63 5.23 19.04
C ALA A 127 -13.92 4.46 18.66
N ASP A 128 -14.93 5.18 18.21
CA ASP A 128 -16.20 4.58 17.74
C ASP A 128 -15.99 3.72 16.48
N ARG A 129 -15.01 4.08 15.65
CA ARG A 129 -14.62 3.40 14.40
C ARG A 129 -13.13 3.56 14.16
N ILE A 130 -12.47 2.47 13.75
CA ILE A 130 -11.03 2.35 13.56
C ILE A 130 -10.65 2.31 12.08
N ALA A 131 -11.33 1.51 11.26
CA ALA A 131 -11.06 1.40 9.82
C ALA A 131 -11.71 2.54 9.04
N MET A 132 -11.11 2.95 7.92
CA MET A 132 -11.76 3.86 6.97
C MET A 132 -13.02 3.20 6.37
N THR A 133 -13.93 4.00 5.83
CA THR A 133 -15.10 3.50 5.09
C THR A 133 -14.77 3.34 3.60
N TRP A 134 -15.61 2.60 2.87
CA TRP A 134 -15.53 2.55 1.41
C TRP A 134 -15.71 3.92 0.73
N ASP A 135 -16.56 4.79 1.27
CA ASP A 135 -16.74 6.16 0.75
C ASP A 135 -15.48 7.01 0.97
N GLU A 136 -14.83 6.85 2.13
CA GLU A 136 -13.54 7.49 2.39
C GLU A 136 -12.44 6.94 1.46
N LEU A 137 -12.40 5.62 1.23
CA LEU A 137 -11.46 5.01 0.27
C LEU A 137 -11.68 5.49 -1.16
N ALA A 138 -12.94 5.62 -1.59
CA ALA A 138 -13.30 6.18 -2.90
C ALA A 138 -12.76 7.61 -3.06
N ARG A 139 -12.92 8.46 -2.05
CA ARG A 139 -12.36 9.84 -2.03
C ARG A 139 -10.83 9.84 -2.04
N VAL A 140 -10.19 8.97 -1.26
CA VAL A 140 -8.73 8.77 -1.30
C VAL A 140 -8.30 8.44 -2.73
N GLY A 141 -9.03 7.57 -3.42
CA GLY A 141 -8.77 7.17 -4.81
C GLY A 141 -8.88 8.28 -5.84
N GLU A 142 -9.38 9.47 -5.51
CA GLU A 142 -9.42 10.62 -6.43
C GLU A 142 -8.04 11.25 -6.64
N ARG A 143 -7.19 11.27 -5.60
CA ARG A 143 -5.87 11.95 -5.61
C ARG A 143 -4.70 11.08 -5.16
N HIS A 144 -4.97 9.92 -4.57
CA HIS A 144 -3.98 8.95 -4.12
C HIS A 144 -4.13 7.61 -4.85
N VAL A 145 -3.14 6.74 -4.70
CA VAL A 145 -3.18 5.40 -5.28
C VAL A 145 -3.76 4.43 -4.26
N VAL A 146 -4.74 3.62 -4.68
CA VAL A 146 -5.25 2.50 -3.88
C VAL A 146 -4.73 1.19 -4.46
N ALA A 147 -3.95 0.48 -3.67
CA ALA A 147 -3.41 -0.84 -3.91
C ALA A 147 -4.17 -1.89 -3.08
N ALA A 148 -3.97 -3.17 -3.35
CA ALA A 148 -4.66 -4.25 -2.64
C ALA A 148 -3.81 -4.88 -1.53
N HIS A 149 -4.47 -5.26 -0.43
CA HIS A 149 -3.81 -5.86 0.74
C HIS A 149 -4.60 -7.02 1.35
N THR A 150 -5.06 -7.93 0.50
CA THR A 150 -5.95 -9.04 0.84
C THR A 150 -7.29 -8.64 1.47
N ALA A 151 -8.14 -9.60 1.85
CA ALA A 151 -9.36 -9.31 2.59
C ALA A 151 -9.09 -9.32 4.09
N ARG A 152 -8.38 -10.36 4.56
CA ARG A 152 -8.20 -10.71 5.97
C ARG A 152 -6.75 -10.62 6.41
N HIS A 153 -5.97 -9.73 5.81
CA HIS A 153 -4.57 -9.54 6.14
C HIS A 153 -3.78 -10.86 6.10
N SER A 154 -3.90 -11.60 4.99
CA SER A 154 -3.38 -12.97 4.87
C SER A 154 -2.02 -13.03 4.16
N THR A 155 -1.16 -13.96 4.59
CA THR A 155 0.08 -14.31 3.87
C THR A 155 -0.25 -15.05 2.58
N GLY A 156 0.52 -14.81 1.52
CA GLY A 156 0.38 -15.54 0.27
C GLY A 156 0.70 -17.03 0.38
N LEU A 157 1.40 -17.45 1.44
CA LEU A 157 1.78 -18.86 1.69
C LEU A 157 0.59 -19.73 2.11
N ASP A 158 -0.41 -19.14 2.76
CA ASP A 158 -1.58 -19.85 3.26
C ASP A 158 -2.67 -20.00 2.19
N LEU A 159 -2.51 -19.33 1.04
CA LEU A 159 -3.46 -19.36 -0.06
C LEU A 159 -3.09 -20.49 -1.01
N VAL A 160 -3.76 -21.64 -0.85
CA VAL A 160 -3.42 -22.87 -1.60
C VAL A 160 -4.55 -23.35 -2.51
N THR A 161 -5.76 -22.82 -2.35
CA THR A 161 -6.92 -23.18 -3.18
C THR A 161 -7.42 -22.01 -4.03
N ARG A 162 -8.30 -22.33 -5.00
CA ARG A 162 -9.02 -21.30 -5.77
C ARG A 162 -9.93 -20.46 -4.86
N GLU A 163 -10.55 -21.07 -3.86
CA GLU A 163 -11.42 -20.37 -2.92
C GLU A 163 -10.62 -19.37 -2.07
N ASP A 164 -9.41 -19.74 -1.65
CA ASP A 164 -8.54 -18.83 -0.91
C ASP A 164 -8.18 -17.59 -1.72
N VAL A 165 -7.75 -17.76 -2.97
CA VAL A 165 -7.38 -16.61 -3.81
C VAL A 165 -8.60 -15.81 -4.28
N GLU A 166 -9.78 -16.45 -4.40
CA GLU A 166 -11.02 -15.73 -4.66
C GLU A 166 -11.35 -14.80 -3.49
N ARG A 167 -11.22 -15.29 -2.26
CA ARG A 167 -11.48 -14.55 -1.03
C ARG A 167 -10.43 -13.49 -0.73
N GLU A 168 -9.15 -13.82 -0.88
CA GLU A 168 -8.05 -12.99 -0.40
C GLU A 168 -7.35 -12.19 -1.49
N VAL A 169 -7.63 -12.43 -2.77
CA VAL A 169 -6.96 -11.69 -3.87
C VAL A 169 -7.97 -11.10 -4.84
N LEU A 170 -8.72 -11.94 -5.55
CA LEU A 170 -9.57 -11.51 -6.65
C LEU A 170 -10.79 -10.71 -6.17
N GLY A 171 -11.43 -11.16 -5.09
CA GLY A 171 -12.53 -10.47 -4.42
C GLY A 171 -12.14 -9.06 -3.97
N PRO A 172 -11.08 -8.91 -3.16
CA PRO A 172 -10.55 -7.60 -2.74
C PRO A 172 -10.22 -6.68 -3.90
N CYS A 173 -9.53 -7.17 -4.95
CA CYS A 173 -9.22 -6.37 -6.13
C CYS A 173 -10.48 -5.83 -6.81
N ARG A 174 -11.51 -6.65 -6.99
CA ARG A 174 -12.79 -6.21 -7.57
C ARG A 174 -13.57 -5.27 -6.64
N ALA A 175 -13.49 -5.46 -5.32
CA ALA A 175 -14.12 -4.57 -4.37
C ALA A 175 -13.51 -3.17 -4.43
N ILE A 176 -12.18 -3.09 -4.43
CA ILE A 176 -11.43 -1.84 -4.65
C ILE A 176 -11.80 -1.23 -6.00
N GLU A 177 -11.78 -2.00 -7.08
CA GLU A 177 -12.13 -1.49 -8.42
C GLU A 177 -13.52 -0.87 -8.47
N ARG A 178 -14.51 -1.49 -7.82
CA ARG A 178 -15.87 -0.92 -7.72
C ARG A 178 -15.91 0.40 -6.94
N ALA A 179 -15.10 0.52 -5.89
CA ALA A 179 -15.08 1.72 -5.05
C ALA A 179 -14.33 2.89 -5.71
N VAL A 180 -13.17 2.64 -6.33
CA VAL A 180 -12.30 3.70 -6.87
C VAL A 180 -12.36 3.85 -8.40
N GLY A 181 -13.10 2.98 -9.09
CA GLY A 181 -13.30 3.01 -10.55
C GLY A 181 -12.16 2.42 -11.38
N ARG A 182 -11.15 1.80 -10.75
CA ARG A 182 -9.98 1.20 -11.42
C ARG A 182 -9.39 0.05 -10.60
N ALA A 183 -8.95 -1.01 -11.28
CA ALA A 183 -8.27 -2.12 -10.64
C ALA A 183 -6.96 -1.67 -9.95
N PRO A 184 -6.60 -2.26 -8.80
CA PRO A 184 -5.37 -1.92 -8.08
C PRO A 184 -4.14 -2.34 -8.89
N ALA A 185 -3.24 -1.38 -9.15
CA ALA A 185 -2.02 -1.64 -9.91
C ALA A 185 -0.94 -2.38 -9.11
N ALA A 186 -1.02 -2.34 -7.77
CA ALA A 186 -0.09 -2.99 -6.87
C ALA A 186 -0.81 -3.83 -5.82
N PHE A 187 -0.11 -4.84 -5.30
CA PHE A 187 -0.61 -5.76 -4.29
C PHE A 187 0.48 -6.07 -3.26
N ALA A 188 0.12 -6.10 -1.98
CA ALA A 188 0.98 -6.59 -0.90
C ALA A 188 0.26 -7.72 -0.14
N PHE A 189 0.98 -8.80 0.16
CA PHE A 189 0.50 -9.80 1.13
C PHE A 189 0.90 -9.39 2.54
N TYR A 190 0.17 -9.87 3.55
CA TYR A 190 0.58 -9.71 4.95
C TYR A 190 1.94 -10.37 5.19
N SER A 191 2.71 -9.83 6.14
CA SER A 191 4.07 -10.22 6.48
C SER A 191 5.07 -10.11 5.31
N GLY A 192 4.69 -9.47 4.21
CA GLY A 192 5.56 -9.25 3.06
C GLY A 192 5.91 -10.52 2.28
N THR A 193 4.97 -11.47 2.17
CA THR A 193 5.16 -12.67 1.34
C THR A 193 5.58 -12.27 -0.09
N PRO A 194 6.75 -12.75 -0.58
CA PRO A 194 7.19 -12.46 -1.93
C PRO A 194 6.24 -13.03 -2.99
N TYR A 195 6.27 -12.43 -4.17
CA TYR A 195 5.58 -12.98 -5.33
C TYR A 195 6.19 -14.33 -5.73
N ASP A 196 5.32 -15.31 -5.96
CA ASP A 196 5.68 -16.60 -6.53
C ASP A 196 4.75 -16.94 -7.71
N PRO A 197 5.23 -16.87 -8.97
CA PRO A 197 4.41 -17.17 -10.15
C PRO A 197 3.94 -18.64 -10.21
N SER A 198 4.59 -19.54 -9.47
CA SER A 198 4.22 -20.96 -9.39
C SER A 198 3.12 -21.25 -8.36
N SER A 199 2.86 -20.31 -7.44
CA SER A 199 1.76 -20.40 -6.47
C SER A 199 0.39 -20.07 -7.09
N VAL A 200 -0.70 -20.54 -6.46
CA VAL A 200 -2.06 -20.11 -6.86
C VAL A 200 -2.28 -18.62 -6.60
N ALA A 201 -1.70 -18.07 -5.53
CA ALA A 201 -1.79 -16.66 -5.16
C ALA A 201 -1.11 -15.76 -6.21
N GLY A 202 0.11 -16.10 -6.64
CA GLY A 202 0.82 -15.35 -7.67
C GLY A 202 0.09 -15.35 -9.00
N ARG A 203 -0.46 -16.48 -9.44
CA ARG A 203 -1.32 -16.53 -10.63
C ARG A 203 -2.56 -15.65 -10.49
N ALA A 204 -3.17 -15.61 -9.31
CA ALA A 204 -4.33 -14.76 -9.05
C ALA A 204 -3.98 -13.26 -9.11
N LEU A 205 -2.77 -12.84 -8.71
CA LEU A 205 -2.33 -11.46 -8.92
C LEU A 205 -2.32 -11.09 -10.41
N LEU A 206 -1.79 -11.97 -11.27
CA LEU A 206 -1.78 -11.75 -12.72
C LEU A 206 -3.19 -11.72 -13.33
N GLU A 207 -4.08 -12.59 -12.85
CA GLU A 207 -5.50 -12.63 -13.23
C GLU A 207 -6.23 -11.34 -12.86
N ALA A 208 -5.95 -10.79 -11.67
CA ALA A 208 -6.48 -9.50 -11.22
C ALA A 208 -5.90 -8.28 -11.96
N GLY A 209 -4.94 -8.48 -12.86
CA GLY A 209 -4.29 -7.38 -13.59
C GLY A 209 -3.29 -6.58 -12.75
N VAL A 210 -2.87 -7.11 -11.60
CA VAL A 210 -1.84 -6.49 -10.75
C VAL A 210 -0.53 -6.40 -11.53
N ARG A 211 0.10 -5.22 -11.49
CA ARG A 211 1.36 -4.95 -12.19
C ARG A 211 2.57 -5.02 -11.26
N TYR A 212 2.37 -4.70 -9.99
CA TYR A 212 3.43 -4.67 -8.99
C TYR A 212 3.11 -5.53 -7.77
N ALA A 213 4.02 -6.44 -7.42
CA ALA A 213 4.01 -7.11 -6.13
C ALA A 213 4.95 -6.40 -5.16
N VAL A 214 4.47 -6.14 -3.95
CA VAL A 214 5.16 -5.31 -2.96
C VAL A 214 5.38 -6.08 -1.67
N THR A 215 6.59 -5.99 -1.14
CA THR A 215 6.96 -6.45 0.21
C THR A 215 7.63 -5.32 0.97
N ALA A 216 7.96 -5.53 2.24
CA ALA A 216 8.70 -4.55 3.04
C ALA A 216 10.08 -4.17 2.46
N THR A 217 10.63 -4.99 1.54
CA THR A 217 11.97 -4.80 0.98
C THR A 217 12.01 -4.73 -0.55
N THR A 218 10.88 -4.97 -1.22
CA THR A 218 10.86 -5.15 -2.68
C THR A 218 9.63 -4.51 -3.31
N TRP A 219 9.85 -3.85 -4.44
CA TRP A 219 8.80 -3.42 -5.37
C TRP A 219 9.07 -4.07 -6.73
N GLU A 220 8.38 -5.18 -7.00
CA GLU A 220 8.64 -6.04 -8.15
C GLU A 220 7.57 -5.86 -9.22
N ARG A 221 7.96 -5.65 -10.48
CA ARG A 221 7.03 -5.71 -11.60
C ARG A 221 6.77 -7.18 -11.96
N ILE A 222 5.49 -7.56 -12.02
CA ILE A 222 5.06 -8.94 -12.29
C ILE A 222 4.30 -9.10 -13.62
N ARG A 223 3.87 -7.99 -14.24
CA ARG A 223 3.12 -7.97 -15.50
C ARG A 223 3.56 -6.83 -16.43
#